data_AF-A0A0D0CZM9-F1
#
_entry.id   AF-A0A0D0CZM9-F1
#
_cell.length_a   1.000
_cell.length_b   1.000
_cell.length_c   1.000
_cell.angle_alpha   90.00
_cell.angle_beta   90.00
_cell.angle_gamma   90.00
#
_symmetry.space_group_name_H-M   'P 1'
#
loop_
_entity.id
_entity.type
_entity.pdbx_description
1 polymer ?
#
loop_
_entity_poly.entity_id
_entity_poly.type
_entity_poly.pdbx_seq_one_letter_code
_entity_poly.pdbx_strand_id
1 'polypeptide(L)'
;MLSGSYIKLVAMLPCRHANLLIWLRTKHIALNEHLHCIAKANTPYCPHCPGIREDVPHFMLKCPQYAREQQILTRHLRRRASYLPFLLSNSKAIPFLMNYINSTGCLKPTFGDVSLTQPTTS
;
A
#
# COMPACT_ATOMS: atom_id res chain seq x y z
N MET A 1 2.45 -11.08 -14.94
CA MET A 1 1.31 -12.01 -14.76
C MET A 1 1.07 -12.26 -13.28
N LEU A 2 -0.19 -12.39 -12.87
CA LEU A 2 -0.56 -12.74 -11.49
C LEU A 2 -0.37 -14.26 -11.30
N SER A 3 0.31 -14.68 -10.23
CA SER A 3 0.54 -16.10 -9.95
C SER A 3 -0.73 -16.78 -9.45
N GLY A 4 -0.88 -18.09 -9.65
CA GLY A 4 -2.04 -18.84 -9.12
C GLY A 4 -2.18 -18.74 -7.59
N SER A 5 -1.06 -18.64 -6.87
CA SER A 5 -1.05 -18.38 -5.42
C SER A 5 -1.62 -17.00 -5.06
N TYR A 6 -1.35 -15.97 -5.86
CA TYR A 6 -1.87 -14.63 -5.66
C TYR A 6 -3.37 -14.56 -5.93
N ILE A 7 -3.84 -15.23 -6.98
CA ILE A 7 -5.29 -15.29 -7.30
C ILE A 7 -6.05 -15.92 -6.13
N LYS A 8 -5.56 -17.02 -5.56
CA LYS A 8 -6.16 -17.65 -4.38
C LYS A 8 -6.19 -16.70 -3.18
N LEU A 9 -5.10 -15.96 -2.93
CA LEU A 9 -5.05 -14.97 -1.85
C LEU A 9 -6.10 -13.88 -2.03
N VAL A 10 -6.17 -13.27 -3.22
CA VAL A 10 -7.10 -12.18 -3.52
C VAL A 10 -8.55 -12.65 -3.43
N ALA A 11 -8.85 -13.88 -3.88
CA ALA A 11 -10.19 -14.45 -3.80
C ALA A 11 -10.70 -14.67 -2.36
N MET A 12 -9.80 -14.78 -1.37
CA MET A 12 -10.15 -14.95 0.04
C MET A 12 -10.31 -13.62 0.79
N LEU A 13 -10.02 -12.48 0.15
CA LEU A 13 -10.11 -11.16 0.77
C LEU A 13 -11.44 -10.48 0.44
N PRO A 14 -11.93 -9.58 1.30
CA PRO A 14 -13.02 -8.68 0.94
C PRO A 14 -12.69 -7.93 -0.36
N CYS A 15 -13.69 -7.70 -1.21
CA CYS A 15 -13.50 -7.11 -2.55
C CYS A 15 -12.69 -5.80 -2.51
N ARG A 16 -12.88 -4.98 -1.47
CA ARG A 16 -12.13 -3.74 -1.27
C ARG A 16 -10.62 -3.98 -1.14
N HIS A 17 -10.22 -4.92 -0.29
CA HIS A 17 -8.83 -5.29 -0.05
C HIS A 17 -8.21 -5.96 -1.28
N ALA A 18 -8.98 -6.82 -1.96
CA ALA A 18 -8.60 -7.43 -3.22
C ALA A 18 -8.28 -6.38 -4.31
N ASN A 19 -9.20 -5.43 -4.53
CA ASN A 19 -9.03 -4.35 -5.50
C ASN A 19 -7.80 -3.49 -5.18
N LEU A 20 -7.62 -3.14 -3.91
CA LEU A 20 -6.49 -2.34 -3.47
C LEU A 20 -5.15 -3.04 -3.77
N LEU A 21 -5.05 -4.35 -3.52
CA LEU A 21 -3.84 -5.12 -3.83
C LEU A 21 -3.58 -5.22 -5.33
N ILE A 22 -4.62 -5.39 -6.13
CA ILE A 22 -4.51 -5.41 -7.58
C ILE A 22 -3.98 -4.05 -8.07
N TRP A 23 -4.56 -2.95 -7.59
CA TRP A 23 -4.18 -1.59 -8.00
C TRP A 23 -2.76 -1.23 -7.59
N LEU A 24 -2.34 -1.60 -6.37
CA LEU A 24 -0.95 -1.43 -5.94
C LEU A 24 0.02 -2.22 -6.82
N ARG A 25 -0.32 -3.47 -7.15
CA ARG A 25 0.55 -4.34 -7.95
C ARG A 25 0.66 -3.89 -9.41
N THR A 26 -0.42 -3.37 -9.97
CA THR A 26 -0.43 -2.82 -11.33
C THR A 26 0.08 -1.38 -11.40
N LYS A 27 0.26 -0.71 -10.24
CA LYS A 27 0.59 0.73 -10.12
C LYS A 27 -0.54 1.66 -10.61
N HIS A 28 -1.78 1.17 -10.63
CA HIS A 28 -2.97 1.97 -10.94
C HIS A 28 -3.58 2.60 -9.67
N ILE A 29 -2.78 2.85 -8.65
CA ILE A 29 -3.25 3.36 -7.37
C ILE A 29 -3.29 4.90 -7.40
N ALA A 30 -4.17 5.53 -6.61
CA ALA A 30 -4.32 6.99 -6.54
C ALA A 30 -3.15 7.69 -5.82
N LEU A 31 -1.93 7.51 -6.34
CA LEU A 31 -0.73 8.27 -6.01
C LEU A 31 -0.40 9.24 -7.16
N ASN A 32 0.32 10.32 -6.88
CA ASN A 32 0.54 11.39 -7.85
C ASN A 32 1.19 10.92 -9.15
N GLU A 33 2.06 9.91 -9.14
CA GLU A 33 2.63 9.38 -10.38
C GLU A 33 1.53 8.88 -11.33
N HIS A 34 0.60 8.06 -10.84
CA HIS A 34 -0.50 7.53 -11.64
C HIS A 34 -1.53 8.63 -11.97
N LEU A 35 -1.89 9.46 -10.98
CA LEU A 35 -2.85 10.54 -11.18
C LEU A 35 -2.38 11.53 -12.25
N HIS A 36 -1.08 11.82 -12.30
CA HIS A 36 -0.51 12.65 -13.35
C HIS A 36 -0.58 11.98 -14.73
N CYS A 37 -0.30 10.68 -14.82
CA CYS A 37 -0.45 9.91 -16.07
C CYS A 37 -1.88 9.99 -16.65
N ILE A 38 -2.91 10.09 -15.82
CA ILE A 38 -4.31 10.20 -16.24
C ILE A 38 -4.85 11.64 -16.20
N ALA A 39 -3.98 12.65 -16.12
CA ALA A 39 -4.32 14.07 -16.07
C ALA A 39 -5.26 14.47 -14.90
N LYS A 40 -5.16 13.76 -13.76
CA LYS A 40 -5.89 14.04 -12.51
C LYS A 40 -5.04 14.73 -11.44
N ALA A 41 -3.73 14.81 -11.63
CA ALA A 41 -2.82 15.60 -10.78
C ALA A 41 -1.93 16.48 -11.65
N ASN A 42 -1.62 17.68 -11.15
CA ASN A 42 -0.77 18.65 -11.86
C ASN A 42 0.71 18.22 -11.93
N THR A 43 1.15 17.36 -11.00
CA THR A 43 2.54 16.88 -10.95
C THR A 43 2.60 15.41 -10.54
N PRO A 44 3.62 14.65 -10.98
CA PRO A 44 3.84 13.27 -10.54
C PRO A 44 4.61 13.17 -9.21
N TYR A 45 5.00 14.31 -8.62
CA TYR A 45 5.92 14.36 -7.49
C TYR A 45 5.21 14.22 -6.15
N CYS A 46 5.91 13.68 -5.17
CA CYS A 46 5.45 13.60 -3.80
C CYS A 46 5.42 15.02 -3.19
N PRO A 47 4.31 15.43 -2.55
CA PRO A 47 4.21 16.75 -1.94
C PRO A 47 5.18 16.94 -0.76
N HIS A 48 5.67 15.85 -0.18
CA HIS A 48 6.59 15.86 0.96
C HIS A 48 8.06 15.67 0.55
N CYS A 49 8.34 15.27 -0.69
CA CYS A 49 9.69 14.98 -1.18
C CYS A 49 9.94 15.67 -2.52
N PRO A 50 10.55 16.86 -2.52
CA PRO A 50 10.84 17.62 -3.73
C PRO A 50 11.62 16.80 -4.75
N GLY A 51 11.14 16.77 -6.00
CA GLY A 51 11.80 16.09 -7.11
C GLY A 51 11.68 14.56 -7.12
N ILE A 52 11.04 13.95 -6.12
CA ILE A 52 10.82 12.50 -6.07
C ILE A 52 9.40 12.18 -6.52
N ARG A 53 9.25 11.24 -7.45
CA ARG A 53 7.93 10.76 -7.88
C ARG A 53 7.22 10.02 -6.76
N GLU A 54 5.91 10.23 -6.64
CA GLU A 54 5.08 9.49 -5.69
C GLU A 54 4.62 8.17 -6.31
N ASP A 55 5.52 7.20 -6.34
CA ASP A 55 5.25 5.85 -6.81
C ASP A 55 5.02 4.88 -5.63
N VAL A 56 4.57 3.65 -5.91
CA VAL A 56 4.30 2.64 -4.87
C VAL A 56 5.54 2.34 -4.01
N PRO A 57 6.74 2.10 -4.56
CA PRO A 57 7.95 1.95 -3.76
C PRO A 57 8.26 3.15 -2.86
N HIS A 58 8.15 4.38 -3.37
CA HIS A 58 8.41 5.58 -2.60
C HIS A 58 7.42 5.71 -1.45
N PHE A 59 6.12 5.65 -1.76
CA PHE A 59 5.03 5.69 -0.79
C PHE A 59 5.28 4.70 0.36
N MET A 60 5.46 3.41 0.02
CA MET A 60 5.49 2.35 1.03
C MET A 60 6.80 2.25 1.80
N LEU A 61 7.95 2.58 1.18
CA LEU A 61 9.26 2.21 1.74
C LEU A 61 10.23 3.38 1.94
N LYS A 62 10.00 4.54 1.32
CA LYS A 62 11.01 5.61 1.26
C LYS A 62 10.52 6.97 1.74
N CYS A 63 9.21 7.24 1.65
CA CYS A 63 8.67 8.55 1.96
C CYS A 63 8.82 8.84 3.47
N PRO A 64 9.55 9.90 3.86
CA PRO A 64 9.80 10.24 5.26
C PRO A 64 8.52 10.69 5.98
N GLN A 65 7.53 11.21 5.25
CA GLN A 65 6.21 11.55 5.80
C GLN A 65 5.56 10.34 6.50
N TYR A 66 5.81 9.13 5.99
CA TYR A 66 5.22 7.89 6.50
C TYR A 66 6.23 7.06 7.30
N ALA A 67 7.30 7.67 7.81
CA ALA A 67 8.36 6.97 8.54
C ALA A 67 7.83 6.25 9.79
N ARG A 68 6.83 6.83 10.46
CA ARG A 68 6.20 6.22 11.63
C ARG A 68 5.47 4.92 11.26
N GLU A 69 4.66 4.95 10.21
CA GLU A 69 3.90 3.81 9.72
C GLU A 69 4.84 2.73 9.17
N GLN A 70 5.91 3.13 8.47
CA GLN A 70 6.98 2.25 8.01
C GLN A 70 7.70 1.57 9.19
N GLN A 71 7.94 2.30 10.29
CA GLN A 71 8.54 1.73 11.49
C GLN A 71 7.61 0.68 12.13
N ILE A 72 6.31 0.95 12.21
CA ILE A 72 5.32 -0.01 12.71
C ILE A 72 5.31 -1.26 11.83
N LEU A 73 5.26 -1.09 10.51
CA LEU A 73 5.33 -2.20 9.54
C LEU A 73 6.61 -3.04 9.73
N THR A 74 7.74 -2.36 9.95
CA THR A 74 9.05 -2.99 10.21
C THR A 74 9.10 -3.72 11.54
N ARG A 75 8.45 -3.23 12.59
CA ARG A 75 8.37 -3.93 13.89
C ARG A 75 7.66 -5.27 13.76
N HIS A 76 6.57 -5.33 12.98
CA HIS A 76 5.80 -6.55 12.77
C HIS A 76 6.44 -7.52 11.77
N LEU A 77 6.91 -7.02 10.62
CA LEU A 77 7.38 -7.85 9.51
C LEU A 77 8.91 -7.98 9.43
N ARG A 78 9.64 -7.27 10.30
CA ARG A 78 11.11 -7.26 10.37
C ARG A 78 11.72 -6.94 9.01
N ARG A 79 12.78 -7.66 8.63
CA ARG A 79 13.49 -7.50 7.33
C ARG A 79 12.57 -7.67 6.11
N ARG A 80 11.41 -8.32 6.26
CA ARG A 80 10.47 -8.51 5.14
C ARG A 80 9.65 -7.25 4.84
N ALA A 81 9.63 -6.27 5.75
CA ALA A 81 8.94 -5.00 5.54
C ALA A 81 9.54 -4.17 4.40
N SER A 82 10.83 -4.33 4.11
CA SER A 82 11.50 -3.62 3.00
C SER A 82 11.33 -4.31 1.64
N TYR A 83 10.71 -5.49 1.60
CA TYR A 83 10.54 -6.26 0.36
C TYR A 83 9.12 -6.11 -0.20
N LEU A 84 8.96 -5.17 -1.13
CA LEU A 84 7.66 -4.79 -1.71
C LEU A 84 6.86 -5.98 -2.28
N PRO A 85 7.45 -6.93 -3.05
CA PRO A 85 6.69 -8.08 -3.55
C PRO A 85 6.10 -8.95 -2.44
N PHE A 86 6.77 -9.06 -1.29
CA PHE A 86 6.24 -9.77 -0.13
C PHE A 86 5.06 -9.05 0.50
N LEU A 87 5.14 -7.71 0.65
CA LEU A 87 4.02 -6.92 1.16
C LEU A 87 2.76 -7.07 0.30
N LEU A 88 2.92 -7.14 -1.02
CA LEU A 88 1.81 -7.19 -1.98
C LEU A 88 1.30 -8.60 -2.29
N SER A 89 1.96 -9.67 -1.81
CA SER A 89 1.64 -11.05 -2.22
C SER A 89 1.57 -12.07 -1.09
N ASN A 90 1.92 -11.71 0.14
CA ASN A 90 1.91 -12.64 1.27
C ASN A 90 0.72 -12.39 2.20
N SER A 91 -0.08 -13.43 2.48
CA SER A 91 -1.25 -13.34 3.35
C SER A 91 -0.92 -12.83 4.76
N LYS A 92 0.27 -13.15 5.29
CA LYS A 92 0.73 -12.66 6.60
C LYS A 92 1.07 -11.16 6.60
N ALA A 93 1.37 -10.58 5.44
CA ALA A 93 1.69 -9.17 5.31
C ALA A 93 0.44 -8.30 5.11
N ILE A 94 -0.63 -8.86 4.51
CA ILE A 94 -1.84 -8.12 4.14
C ILE A 94 -2.45 -7.34 5.32
N PRO A 95 -2.64 -7.90 6.54
CA PRO A 95 -3.21 -7.14 7.65
C PRO A 95 -2.40 -5.89 8.01
N PHE A 96 -1.08 -6.03 8.08
CA PHE A 96 -0.19 -4.92 8.41
C PHE A 96 -0.12 -3.88 7.28
N LEU A 97 -0.21 -4.33 6.03
CA LEU A 97 -0.32 -3.46 4.86
C LEU A 97 -1.60 -2.62 4.90
N MET A 98 -2.75 -3.24 5.18
CA MET A 98 -4.02 -2.50 5.23
C MET A 98 -4.01 -1.46 6.36
N ASN A 99 -3.46 -1.81 7.53
CA ASN A 99 -3.32 -0.88 8.64
C ASN A 99 -2.34 0.25 8.32
N TYR A 100 -1.24 -0.04 7.61
CA TYR A 100 -0.33 0.99 7.09
C TYR A 100 -1.08 1.99 6.22
N ILE A 101 -1.82 1.51 5.21
CA ILE A 101 -2.57 2.38 4.29
C ILE A 101 -3.63 3.20 4.99
N ASN A 102 -4.36 2.60 5.94
CA ASN A 102 -5.37 3.35 6.66
C ASN A 102 -4.75 4.43 7.56
N SER A 103 -3.60 4.14 8.16
CA SER A 103 -2.89 5.07 9.04
C SER A 103 -2.30 6.25 8.28
N THR A 104 -1.77 6.03 7.07
CA THR A 104 -1.23 7.14 6.26
C THR A 104 -2.31 8.09 5.76
N GLY A 105 -3.56 7.62 5.64
CA GLY A 105 -4.69 8.43 5.18
C GLY A 105 -4.65 8.82 3.69
N CYS A 106 -3.52 8.63 3.02
CA CYS A 106 -3.26 9.00 1.63
C CYS A 106 -4.35 8.49 0.67
N LEU A 107 -4.81 7.26 0.87
CA LEU A 107 -5.77 6.60 -0.02
C LEU A 107 -7.22 6.67 0.48
N LYS A 108 -7.49 7.32 1.62
CA LYS A 108 -8.86 7.47 2.16
C LYS A 108 -9.84 8.14 1.19
N PRO A 109 -9.47 9.17 0.41
CA PRO A 109 -10.39 9.78 -0.55
C PRO A 109 -10.88 8.81 -1.63
N THR A 110 -10.10 7.78 -1.98
CA THR A 110 -10.45 6.81 -3.04
C THR A 110 -11.03 5.52 -2.49
N PHE A 111 -10.50 5.03 -1.36
CA PHE A 111 -10.82 3.70 -0.83
C PHE A 111 -11.56 3.70 0.51
N GLY A 112 -11.80 4.86 1.14
CA GLY A 112 -12.36 4.94 2.49
C GLY A 112 -11.47 4.26 3.53
N ASP A 113 -12.05 3.83 4.65
CA ASP A 113 -11.35 3.04 5.66
C ASP A 113 -11.13 1.60 5.16
N VAL A 114 -9.89 1.13 5.25
CA VAL A 114 -9.45 -0.20 4.83
C VAL A 114 -8.91 -1.04 5.99
N SER A 115 -9.01 -0.55 7.24
CA SER A 115 -8.49 -1.24 8.42
C SER A 115 -8.99 -2.68 8.51
N LEU A 116 -8.07 -3.58 8.84
CA LEU A 116 -8.44 -4.90 9.30
C LEU A 116 -8.34 -4.86 10.82
N THR A 117 -9.48 -4.99 11.50
CA THR A 117 -9.51 -5.25 12.94
C THR A 117 -8.73 -6.53 13.17
N GLN A 118 -7.52 -6.42 13.71
CA GLN A 118 -6.83 -7.61 14.20
C GLN A 118 -7.63 -8.13 15.40
N PRO A 119 -7.86 -9.44 15.52
CA PRO A 119 -8.27 -9.99 16.80
C PRO A 119 -7.16 -9.64 17.80
N THR A 120 -7.49 -8.83 18.78
CA THR A 120 -6.69 -8.63 19.98
C THR A 120 -6.49 -10.00 20.63
N THR A 121 -5.31 -10.59 20.49
CA THR A 121 -4.88 -11.61 21.45
C THR A 121 -4.50 -10.87 22.73
N SER A 122 -5.50 -10.75 23.61
CA SER A 122 -5.33 -10.51 25.05
C SER A 122 -4.56 -11.64 25.71
#